data_AF-A0A533RJD8-F1
#
_entry.id   AF-A0A533RJD8-F1
#
_cell.length_a   1.000
_cell.length_b   1.000
_cell.length_c   1.000
_cell.angle_alpha   90.00
_cell.angle_beta   90.00
_cell.angle_gamma   90.00
#
_symmetry.space_group_name_H-M   'P 1'
#
loop_
_entity.id
_entity.type
_entity.pdbx_description
1 polymer ?
#
loop_
_entity_poly.entity_id
_entity_poly.type
_entity_poly.pdbx_seq_one_letter_code
_entity_poly.pdbx_strand_id
1 'polypeptide(L)'
;MSWGSSQEEWGAEFKARACNMLDLYSRTLSDLGYDARAYADTAARLGETSRFSGKYDALCHAMWMCGEAKKFVSHGREAKAYRWIGMIQGLLWAHGVFSIEELKTHNELDEEFWARWDRRQGPRRD
;
A
#
# COMPACT_ATOMS: atom_id res chain seq x y z
N MET A 1 27.04 -27.34 -2.31
CA MET A 1 25.59 -27.07 -2.40
C MET A 1 25.28 -25.91 -1.47
N SER A 2 25.11 -24.71 -2.04
CA SER A 2 24.77 -23.50 -1.29
C SER A 2 23.26 -23.45 -1.07
N TRP A 3 22.82 -23.64 0.16
CA TRP A 3 21.41 -23.51 0.57
C TRP A 3 21.13 -22.14 1.24
N GLY A 4 22.11 -21.22 1.24
CA GLY A 4 21.99 -19.90 1.87
C GLY A 4 21.33 -18.83 0.97
N SER A 5 21.52 -18.91 -0.35
CA SER A 5 21.07 -17.86 -1.28
C SER A 5 19.54 -17.77 -1.42
N SER A 6 18.82 -18.89 -1.34
CA SER A 6 17.39 -18.92 -1.66
C SER A 6 16.52 -18.20 -0.62
N GLN A 7 16.90 -18.17 0.66
CA GLN A 7 16.09 -17.53 1.71
C GLN A 7 16.31 -16.00 1.74
N GLU A 8 17.52 -15.54 1.46
CA GLU A 8 17.84 -14.12 1.34
C GLU A 8 17.26 -13.51 0.06
N GLU A 9 17.35 -14.22 -1.07
CA GLU A 9 16.76 -13.81 -2.36
C GLU A 9 15.24 -13.71 -2.26
N TRP A 10 14.59 -14.71 -1.66
CA TRP A 10 13.14 -14.70 -1.46
C TRP A 10 12.68 -13.54 -0.55
N GLY A 11 13.45 -13.23 0.50
CA GLY A 11 13.21 -12.06 1.35
C GLY A 11 13.42 -10.73 0.62
N ALA A 12 14.36 -10.66 -0.32
CA ALA A 12 14.61 -9.45 -1.12
C ALA A 12 13.48 -9.18 -2.12
N GLU A 13 13.04 -10.20 -2.86
CA GLU A 13 11.90 -10.09 -3.77
C GLU A 13 10.61 -9.73 -3.03
N PHE A 14 10.39 -10.35 -1.86
CA PHE A 14 9.28 -10.00 -0.97
C PHE A 14 9.29 -8.50 -0.64
N LYS A 15 10.44 -7.97 -0.19
CA LYS A 15 10.57 -6.58 0.24
C LYS A 15 10.31 -5.63 -0.91
N ALA A 16 10.89 -5.92 -2.08
CA ALA A 16 10.72 -5.11 -3.28
C ALA A 16 9.23 -5.02 -3.67
N ARG A 17 8.54 -6.15 -3.75
CA ARG A 17 7.12 -6.21 -4.10
C ARG A 17 6.23 -5.46 -3.11
N ALA A 18 6.45 -5.66 -1.81
CA ALA A 18 5.71 -4.95 -0.77
C ALA A 18 5.93 -3.42 -0.87
N CYS A 19 7.18 -2.98 -1.06
CA CYS A 19 7.50 -1.57 -1.27
C CYS A 19 6.82 -1.01 -2.53
N ASN A 20 6.85 -1.74 -3.65
CA ASN A 20 6.23 -1.32 -4.92
C ASN A 20 4.73 -1.11 -4.79
N MET A 21 4.00 -2.02 -4.13
CA MET A 21 2.58 -1.83 -3.84
C MET A 21 2.35 -0.57 -2.98
N LEU A 22 3.11 -0.43 -1.90
CA LEU A 22 2.96 0.69 -0.96
C LEU A 22 3.30 2.04 -1.61
N ASP A 23 4.28 2.07 -2.51
CA ASP A 23 4.63 3.25 -3.32
C ASP A 23 3.53 3.60 -4.32
N LEU A 24 2.99 2.62 -5.05
CA LEU A 24 1.87 2.82 -5.96
C LEU A 24 0.67 3.44 -5.23
N TYR A 25 0.30 2.89 -4.07
CA TYR A 25 -0.85 3.36 -3.31
C TYR A 25 -0.61 4.75 -2.73
N SER A 26 0.59 5.00 -2.17
CA SER A 26 0.94 6.32 -1.61
C SER A 26 0.93 7.41 -2.69
N ARG A 27 1.51 7.13 -3.87
CA ARG A 27 1.53 8.06 -5.01
C ARG A 27 0.12 8.32 -5.51
N THR A 28 -0.67 7.27 -5.74
CA THR A 28 -2.06 7.41 -6.21
C THR A 28 -2.88 8.28 -5.26
N LEU A 29 -2.78 8.04 -3.95
CA LEU A 29 -3.50 8.83 -2.95
C LEU A 29 -3.03 10.28 -2.91
N SER A 30 -1.72 10.52 -3.04
CA SER A 30 -1.16 11.87 -3.14
C SER A 30 -1.65 12.60 -4.39
N ASP A 31 -1.66 11.94 -5.55
CA ASP A 31 -2.12 12.51 -6.82
C ASP A 31 -3.61 12.84 -6.79
N LEU A 32 -4.39 12.10 -6.00
CA LEU A 32 -5.81 12.35 -5.75
C LEU A 32 -6.06 13.42 -4.65
N GLY A 33 -5.00 13.97 -4.04
CA GLY A 33 -5.09 15.05 -3.05
C GLY A 33 -5.38 14.60 -1.62
N TYR A 34 -5.07 13.36 -1.25
CA TYR A 34 -5.15 12.89 0.14
C TYR A 34 -3.82 13.11 0.88
N ASP A 35 -3.90 13.30 2.20
CA ASP A 35 -2.75 13.46 3.09
C ASP A 35 -2.53 12.22 3.97
N ALA A 36 -1.28 11.95 4.37
CA ALA A 36 -0.98 10.89 5.33
C ALA A 36 -1.43 11.27 6.74
N ARG A 37 -2.62 10.81 7.17
CA ARG A 37 -3.18 11.11 8.50
C ARG A 37 -3.75 9.88 9.19
N ALA A 38 -3.25 9.56 10.38
CA ALA A 38 -3.86 8.54 11.22
C ALA A 38 -5.26 8.97 11.69
N TYR A 39 -6.15 8.01 11.98
CA TYR A 39 -7.38 8.35 12.70
C TYR A 39 -7.04 8.94 14.07
N ALA A 40 -7.74 10.00 14.46
CA ALA A 40 -7.50 10.71 15.71
C ALA A 40 -7.75 9.83 16.95
N ASP A 41 -8.68 8.87 16.86
CA ASP A 41 -8.96 7.91 17.92
C ASP A 41 -9.45 6.58 17.34
N THR A 42 -8.59 5.57 17.38
CA THR A 42 -8.91 4.21 16.94
C THR A 42 -9.75 3.45 17.98
N ALA A 43 -9.69 3.84 19.26
CA ALA A 43 -10.41 3.18 20.34
C ALA A 43 -11.87 3.67 20.43
N ALA A 44 -12.13 4.96 20.24
CA ALA A 44 -13.48 5.51 20.23
C ALA A 44 -14.36 4.95 19.10
N ARG A 45 -13.78 4.58 17.95
CA ARG A 45 -14.52 4.09 16.77
C ARG A 45 -14.84 2.59 16.76
N LEU A 46 -14.28 1.79 17.67
CA LEU A 46 -14.53 0.34 17.73
C LEU A 46 -15.84 -0.04 18.46
N GLY A 47 -16.43 0.88 19.23
CA GLY A 47 -17.62 0.63 20.05
C GLY A 47 -18.92 1.24 19.52
N GLU A 48 -18.84 2.28 18.70
CA GLU A 48 -20.01 2.86 18.06
C GLU A 48 -20.14 2.25 16.67
N THR A 49 -21.37 1.99 16.25
CA THR A 49 -21.73 1.56 14.89
C THR A 49 -21.23 2.55 13.84
N SER A 50 -19.92 2.54 13.56
CA SER A 50 -19.24 3.51 12.72
C SER A 50 -19.48 3.11 11.27
N ARG A 51 -20.65 3.44 10.76
CA ARG A 51 -20.90 3.53 9.33
C ARG A 51 -19.95 4.58 8.77
N PHE A 52 -18.81 4.12 8.28
CA PHE A 52 -17.85 4.85 7.46
C PHE A 52 -17.35 6.17 8.07
N SER A 53 -16.09 6.18 8.52
CA SER A 53 -15.33 7.42 8.41
C SER A 53 -15.49 7.95 6.99
N GLY A 54 -15.73 9.26 6.82
CA GLY A 54 -15.92 9.84 5.50
C GLY A 54 -14.81 9.40 4.54
N LYS A 55 -15.13 9.21 3.25
CA LYS A 55 -14.16 8.73 2.23
C LYS A 55 -12.80 9.40 2.35
N TYR A 56 -12.79 10.71 2.59
CA TYR A 56 -11.56 11.49 2.79
C TYR A 56 -10.71 10.99 3.97
N ASP A 57 -11.30 10.84 5.16
CA ASP A 57 -10.59 10.34 6.35
C ASP A 57 -10.05 8.93 6.13
N ALA A 58 -10.86 8.07 5.50
CA ALA A 58 -10.48 6.68 5.25
C ALA A 58 -9.26 6.57 4.32
N LEU A 59 -9.23 7.39 3.27
CA LEU A 59 -8.14 7.41 2.30
C LEU A 59 -6.90 8.14 2.84
N CYS A 60 -7.06 9.18 3.66
CA CYS A 60 -5.95 9.76 4.41
C CYS A 60 -5.32 8.74 5.38
N HIS A 61 -6.16 7.93 6.02
CA HIS A 61 -5.70 6.85 6.88
C HIS A 61 -4.98 5.75 6.09
N ALA A 62 -5.51 5.35 4.95
CA ALA A 62 -4.84 4.40 4.06
C ALA A 62 -3.44 4.91 3.64
N MET A 63 -3.31 6.21 3.34
CA MET A 63 -2.01 6.82 3.02
C MET A 63 -1.04 6.77 4.21
N TRP A 64 -1.50 7.08 5.42
CA TRP A 64 -0.69 6.91 6.62
C TRP A 64 -0.27 5.45 6.85
N MET A 65 -1.21 4.51 6.68
CA MET A 65 -0.95 3.07 6.81
C MET A 65 0.12 2.60 5.83
N CYS A 66 0.22 3.20 4.63
CA CYS A 66 1.27 2.85 3.68
C CYS A 66 2.67 3.13 4.25
N GLY A 67 2.86 4.27 4.92
CA GLY A 67 4.12 4.62 5.58
C GLY A 67 4.47 3.67 6.73
N GLU A 68 3.49 3.31 7.55
CA GLU A 68 3.70 2.34 8.65
C GLU A 68 4.00 0.92 8.14
N ALA A 69 3.32 0.49 7.07
CA ALA A 69 3.57 -0.81 6.46
C ALA A 69 5.01 -0.93 5.94
N LYS A 70 5.57 0.13 5.35
CA LYS A 70 6.98 0.17 4.93
C LYS A 70 7.94 -0.05 6.11
N LYS A 71 7.61 0.47 7.31
CA LYS A 71 8.41 0.19 8.52
C LYS A 71 8.36 -1.30 8.86
N PHE A 72 7.22 -1.99 8.72
CA PHE A 72 7.19 -3.43 8.95
C PHE A 72 8.06 -4.20 7.94
N VAL A 73 8.06 -3.79 6.67
CA VAL A 73 8.93 -4.37 5.64
C VAL A 73 10.42 -4.18 6.00
N SER A 74 10.82 -2.97 6.39
CA SER A 74 12.23 -2.67 6.73
C SER A 74 12.73 -3.44 7.96
N HIS A 75 11.83 -3.78 8.90
CA HIS A 75 12.15 -4.56 10.10
C HIS A 75 11.97 -6.08 9.91
N GLY A 76 11.77 -6.57 8.68
CA GLY A 76 11.58 -8.00 8.42
C GLY A 76 10.29 -8.58 9.01
N ARG A 77 9.28 -7.75 9.29
CA ARG A 77 7.99 -8.16 9.87
C ARG A 77 6.97 -8.47 8.78
N GLU A 78 7.30 -9.43 7.95
CA GLU A 78 6.64 -9.72 6.67
C GLU A 78 5.14 -10.01 6.81
N ALA A 79 4.78 -10.95 7.69
CA ALA A 79 3.39 -11.32 7.93
C ALA A 79 2.54 -10.14 8.43
N LYS A 80 3.15 -9.21 9.18
CA LYS A 80 2.45 -8.00 9.63
C LYS A 80 2.31 -6.99 8.50
N ALA A 81 3.34 -6.81 7.68
CA ALA A 81 3.30 -5.94 6.51
C ALA A 81 2.16 -6.36 5.55
N TYR A 82 2.04 -7.66 5.21
CA TYR A 82 0.97 -8.13 4.32
C TYR A 82 -0.43 -7.97 4.91
N ARG A 83 -0.61 -8.18 6.22
CA ARG A 83 -1.91 -7.90 6.87
C ARG A 83 -2.30 -6.43 6.71
N TRP A 84 -1.34 -5.51 6.82
CA TRP A 84 -1.59 -4.09 6.62
C TRP A 84 -1.84 -3.75 5.14
N ILE A 85 -1.09 -4.35 4.22
CA ILE A 85 -1.32 -4.20 2.78
C ILE A 85 -2.74 -4.66 2.41
N GLY A 86 -3.19 -5.82 2.90
CA GLY A 86 -4.56 -6.29 2.67
C GLY A 86 -5.63 -5.34 3.19
N MET A 87 -5.42 -4.72 4.37
CA MET A 87 -6.32 -3.70 4.90
C MET A 87 -6.35 -2.45 4.02
N ILE A 88 -5.19 -1.98 3.57
CA ILE A 88 -5.07 -0.83 2.64
C ILE A 88 -5.82 -1.13 1.33
N GLN A 89 -5.59 -2.30 0.73
CA GLN A 89 -6.30 -2.75 -0.46
C GLN A 89 -7.82 -2.78 -0.26
N GLY A 90 -8.28 -3.26 0.90
CA GLY A 90 -9.69 -3.24 1.27
C GLY A 90 -10.28 -1.82 1.31
N LEU A 91 -9.56 -0.85 1.88
CA LEU A 91 -9.98 0.56 1.91
C LEU A 91 -10.01 1.18 0.51
N LEU A 92 -8.98 0.93 -0.31
CA LEU A 92 -8.89 1.44 -1.68
C LEU A 92 -10.03 0.92 -2.55
N TRP A 93 -10.37 -0.36 -2.44
CA TRP A 93 -11.50 -0.97 -3.13
C TRP A 93 -12.84 -0.41 -2.64
N ALA A 94 -13.07 -0.38 -1.32
CA ALA A 94 -14.33 0.07 -0.73
C ALA A 94 -14.67 1.53 -1.09
N HIS A 95 -13.68 2.35 -1.43
CA HIS A 95 -13.85 3.75 -1.82
C HIS A 95 -13.70 4.02 -3.33
N GLY A 96 -13.57 2.97 -4.14
CA GLY A 96 -13.54 3.03 -5.60
C GLY A 96 -12.26 3.66 -6.16
N VAL A 97 -11.13 3.53 -5.45
CA VAL A 97 -9.81 3.95 -5.96
C VAL A 97 -9.26 2.93 -6.96
N PHE A 98 -9.46 1.64 -6.68
CA PHE A 98 -9.11 0.53 -7.56
C PHE A 98 -10.23 -0.52 -7.58
N SER A 99 -10.34 -1.21 -8.71
CA SER A 99 -11.11 -2.44 -8.86
C SER A 99 -10.39 -3.63 -8.20
N ILE A 100 -11.13 -4.71 -7.93
CA ILE A 100 -10.53 -5.92 -7.34
C ILE A 100 -9.56 -6.59 -8.33
N GLU A 101 -9.81 -6.45 -9.63
CA GLU A 101 -8.95 -6.92 -10.71
C GLU A 101 -7.60 -6.20 -10.70
N GLU A 102 -7.60 -4.86 -10.60
CA GLU A 102 -6.37 -4.07 -10.48
C GLU A 102 -5.58 -4.47 -9.23
N LEU A 103 -6.25 -4.63 -8.09
CA LEU A 103 -5.61 -5.04 -6.83
C LEU A 103 -4.98 -6.44 -6.91
N LYS A 104 -5.59 -7.38 -7.64
CA LYS A 104 -4.99 -8.70 -7.89
C LYS A 104 -3.69 -8.57 -8.68
N THR A 105 -3.69 -7.80 -9.77
CA THR A 105 -2.49 -7.52 -10.55
C THR A 105 -1.42 -6.81 -9.73
N HIS A 106 -1.81 -5.96 -8.77
CA HIS A 106 -0.84 -5.29 -7.90
C HIS A 106 -0.03 -6.26 -7.00
N ASN A 107 -0.55 -7.46 -6.74
CA ASN A 107 0.20 -8.48 -5.97
C ASN A 107 1.34 -9.12 -6.78
N GLU A 108 1.47 -8.77 -8.06
CA GLU A 108 2.49 -9.26 -8.98
C GLU A 108 3.47 -8.15 -9.41
N LEU A 109 3.41 -6.96 -8.78
CA LEU A 109 4.24 -5.82 -9.16
C LEU A 109 5.74 -6.12 -9.02
N ASP A 110 6.45 -5.83 -10.09
CA ASP A 110 7.90 -5.95 -10.24
C ASP A 110 8.52 -4.61 -10.65
N GLU A 111 9.82 -4.60 -10.92
CA GLU A 111 10.54 -3.41 -11.39
C GLU A 111 10.09 -2.95 -12.78
N GLU A 112 9.65 -3.87 -13.64
CA GLU A 112 9.20 -3.55 -15.00
C GLU A 112 7.91 -2.71 -14.98
N PHE A 113 7.06 -2.90 -13.98
CA PHE A 113 5.90 -2.06 -13.76
C PHE A 113 6.24 -0.57 -13.67
N TRP A 114 7.25 -0.18 -12.89
CA TRP A 114 7.60 1.24 -12.72
C TRP A 114 8.13 1.85 -14.02
N ALA A 115 8.95 1.11 -14.75
CA ALA A 115 9.40 1.52 -16.07
C ALA A 115 8.23 1.76 -17.03
N ARG A 116 7.17 0.94 -16.96
CA ARG A 116 5.94 1.13 -17.74
C ARG A 116 5.09 2.30 -17.23
N TRP A 117 5.02 2.50 -15.92
CA TRP A 117 4.26 3.57 -15.28
C TRP A 117 4.79 4.94 -15.69
N ASP A 118 6.10 5.15 -15.58
CA ASP A 118 6.74 6.41 -15.93
C ASP A 118 6.54 6.77 -17.41
N ARG A 119 6.49 5.76 -18.30
CA ARG A 119 6.17 5.96 -19.72
C ARG A 119 4.73 6.41 -19.98
N ARG A 120 3.77 6.06 -19.11
CA ARG A 120 2.35 6.46 -19.27
C ARG A 120 2.06 7.87 -18.79
N GLN A 121 2.82 8.38 -17.82
CA GLN A 121 2.52 9.65 -17.16
C GLN A 121 2.93 10.90 -17.98
N GLY A 122 3.63 10.73 -19.11
CA GLY A 122 4.14 11.86 -19.90
C GLY A 122 5.14 12.73 -19.11
N PRO A 123 5.74 13.77 -19.71
CA PRO A 123 6.55 14.72 -18.97
C PRO A 123 5.68 15.39 -17.90
N ARG A 124 6.09 15.29 -16.63
CA ARG A 124 5.47 16.04 -15.53
C ARG A 124 5.50 17.51 -15.92
N ARG A 125 4.32 18.10 -16.10
CA ARG A 125 4.23 19.57 -16.27
C ARG A 125 4.63 20.18 -14.93
N ASP A 126 5.81 20.77 -14.95
CA ASP A 126 6.42 21.62 -13.95
C ASP A 126 5.63 22.90 -13.70
#